data_AF-A0A7K4F9X1-F1
#
_entry.id   AF-A0A7K4F9X1-F1
#
_cell.length_a   1.000
_cell.length_b   1.000
_cell.length_c   1.000
_cell.angle_alpha   90.00
_cell.angle_beta   90.00
_cell.angle_gamma   90.00
#
_symmetry.space_group_name_H-M   'P 1'
#
loop_
_entity.id
_entity.type
_entity.pdbx_description
1 polymer ?
#
loop_
_entity_poly.entity_id
_entity_poly.type
_entity_poly.pdbx_seq_one_letter_code
_entity_poly.pdbx_strand_id
1 'polypeptide(L)'
;MNLKNKFSKELNCICNFRVIFEFIDDIECDWGFHSVIQCPNCQELFSIDCECPAFQNILKLIKNNPNLYTNLEQSNYVKNSHPS
;
A
#
# COMPACT_ATOMS: atom_id res chain seq x y z
N MET A 1 0.88 0.70 -14.69
CA MET A 1 0.27 1.85 -13.98
C MET A 1 1.34 2.50 -13.13
N ASN A 2 1.45 3.84 -13.11
CA ASN A 2 2.47 4.51 -12.30
C ASN A 2 1.97 4.64 -10.85
N LEU A 3 2.41 3.72 -9.97
CA LEU A 3 2.00 3.68 -8.56
C LEU A 3 2.38 4.97 -7.81
N LYS A 4 3.52 5.59 -8.15
CA LYS A 4 3.97 6.84 -7.54
C LYS A 4 2.96 7.97 -7.73
N ASN A 5 2.37 8.09 -8.93
CA ASN A 5 1.32 9.09 -9.21
C ASN A 5 0.01 8.80 -8.47
N LYS A 6 -0.22 7.54 -8.07
CA LYS A 6 -1.44 7.12 -7.36
C LYS A 6 -1.45 7.63 -5.92
N PHE A 7 -0.28 7.59 -5.28
CA PHE A 7 -0.09 7.94 -3.87
C PHE A 7 0.45 9.36 -3.65
N SER A 8 0.62 10.15 -4.72
CA SER A 8 1.03 11.57 -4.64
C SER A 8 -0.09 12.53 -4.23
N LYS A 9 -1.25 12.01 -3.82
CA LYS A 9 -2.43 12.78 -3.39
C LYS A 9 -2.71 12.46 -1.93
N GLU A 10 -3.43 13.35 -1.25
CA GLU A 10 -3.91 13.08 0.10
C GLU A 10 -4.86 11.87 0.13
N LEU A 11 -4.59 10.95 1.04
CA LEU A 11 -5.42 9.79 1.31
C LEU A 11 -5.71 9.69 2.81
N ASN A 12 -6.87 9.15 3.15
CA ASN A 12 -7.23 8.87 4.54
C ASN A 12 -6.50 7.62 5.01
N CYS A 13 -5.53 7.77 5.93
CA CYS A 13 -4.82 6.64 6.51
C CYS A 13 -5.69 5.88 7.53
N ILE A 14 -5.23 4.70 7.97
CA ILE A 14 -5.85 3.93 9.06
C ILE A 14 -5.75 4.63 10.43
N CYS A 15 -4.84 5.60 10.57
CA CYS A 15 -4.74 6.45 11.76
C CYS A 15 -5.75 7.62 11.75
N ASN A 16 -6.69 7.65 10.80
CA ASN A 16 -7.73 8.67 10.63
C ASN A 16 -7.24 10.08 10.27
N PHE A 17 -5.96 10.22 9.90
CA PHE A 17 -5.43 11.46 9.33
C PHE A 17 -5.39 11.39 7.80
N ARG A 18 -5.66 12.54 7.15
CA ARG A 18 -5.29 12.74 5.74
C ARG A 18 -3.81 13.05 5.64
N VAL A 19 -3.13 12.27 4.82
CA VAL A 19 -1.69 12.42 4.60
C VAL A 19 -1.37 12.20 3.13
N ILE A 20 -0.30 12.83 2.66
CA ILE A 20 0.40 12.41 1.46
C ILE A 20 1.37 11.32 1.89
N PHE A 21 1.25 10.14 1.29
CA PHE A 21 2.13 9.03 1.63
C PHE A 21 3.50 9.22 1.00
N GLU A 22 4.54 8.85 1.74
CA GLU A 22 5.90 8.77 1.20
C GLU A 22 6.07 7.45 0.46
N PHE A 23 6.68 7.50 -0.72
CA PHE A 23 6.87 6.33 -1.57
C PHE A 23 8.30 5.84 -1.43
N ILE A 24 8.46 4.55 -1.12
CA ILE A 24 9.76 3.91 -0.91
C ILE A 24 9.83 2.73 -1.87
N ASP A 25 10.77 2.81 -2.80
CA ASP A 25 11.11 1.69 -3.69
C ASP A 25 12.14 0.77 -3.03
N ASP A 26 12.14 -0.49 -3.46
CA ASP A 26 13.18 -1.47 -3.17
C ASP A 26 13.39 -1.74 -1.67
N ILE A 27 12.30 -1.86 -0.89
CA ILE A 27 12.40 -2.37 0.48
C ILE A 27 12.51 -3.89 0.47
N GLU A 28 13.52 -4.44 1.16
CA GLU A 28 13.76 -5.89 1.22
C GLU A 28 12.92 -6.55 2.33
N CYS A 29 12.38 -7.72 2.03
CA CYS A 29 11.83 -8.67 3.01
C CYS A 29 12.26 -10.10 2.65
N ASP A 30 11.86 -11.08 3.45
CA ASP A 30 12.23 -12.50 3.29
C ASP A 30 11.85 -13.11 1.92
N TRP A 31 10.89 -12.50 1.20
CA TRP A 31 10.43 -12.95 -0.10
C TRP A 31 10.91 -12.07 -1.28
N GLY A 32 11.78 -11.09 -1.01
CA GLY A 32 12.36 -10.21 -2.02
C GLY A 32 12.05 -8.73 -1.80
N PHE A 33 12.20 -7.95 -2.87
CA PHE A 33 12.04 -6.50 -2.85
C PHE A 33 10.59 -6.09 -3.13
N HIS A 34 10.17 -5.02 -2.45
CA HIS A 34 8.85 -4.45 -2.56
C HIS A 34 8.89 -2.93 -2.78
N SER A 35 7.87 -2.43 -3.46
CA SER A 35 7.50 -1.02 -3.31
C SER A 35 6.52 -0.89 -2.14
N VAL A 36 6.76 0.08 -1.27
CA VAL A 36 5.87 0.40 -0.14
C VAL A 36 5.54 1.89 -0.10
N ILE A 37 4.49 2.20 0.63
CA ILE A 37 4.18 3.58 1.02
C ILE A 37 4.20 3.71 2.54
N GLN A 38 4.68 4.85 3.03
CA GLN A 38 4.74 5.16 4.46
C GLN A 38 3.80 6.31 4.81
N CYS A 39 3.02 6.12 5.89
CA CYS A 39 2.27 7.22 6.48
C CYS A 39 3.20 8.11 7.32
N PRO A 40 3.36 9.41 7.01
CA PRO A 40 4.23 10.28 7.81
C PRO A 40 3.71 10.51 9.24
N ASN A 41 2.42 10.25 9.49
CA ASN A 41 1.81 10.44 10.81
C ASN A 41 1.96 9.21 11.73
N CYS A 42 1.56 8.02 11.27
CA CYS A 42 1.62 6.80 12.10
C CYS A 42 2.78 5.87 11.77
N GLN A 43 3.62 6.22 10.79
CA GLN A 43 4.84 5.51 10.39
C GLN A 43 4.62 4.09 9.83
N GLU A 44 3.38 3.63 9.74
CA GLU A 44 3.00 2.35 9.12
C GLU A 44 3.40 2.30 7.64
N LEU A 45 3.93 1.14 7.25
CA LEU A 45 4.33 0.81 5.88
C LEU A 45 3.27 -0.10 5.25
N PHE A 46 2.84 0.22 4.03
CA PHE A 46 1.89 -0.59 3.27
C PHE A 46 2.56 -1.08 1.99
N SER A 47 2.53 -2.38 1.73
CA SER A 47 2.92 -2.91 0.42
C SER A 47 1.88 -2.52 -0.61
N ILE A 48 2.33 -2.19 -1.82
CA ILE A 48 1.45 -1.66 -2.89
C ILE A 48 1.50 -2.47 -4.18
N ASP A 49 2.43 -3.42 -4.25
CA ASP A 49 2.70 -4.32 -5.37
C ASP A 49 2.02 -5.68 -5.20
N CYS A 50 2.15 -6.28 -4.02
CA CYS A 50 1.40 -7.47 -3.60
C CYS A 50 1.18 -7.49 -2.08
N GLU A 51 0.32 -8.39 -1.61
CA GLU A 51 0.16 -8.60 -0.18
C GLU A 51 1.38 -9.31 0.41
N CYS A 52 2.03 -8.64 1.35
CA CYS A 52 3.22 -9.15 2.02
C CYS A 52 3.00 -9.13 3.55
N PRO A 53 3.18 -10.25 4.26
CA PRO A 53 2.99 -10.33 5.72
C PRO A 53 3.87 -9.36 6.53
N ALA A 54 5.00 -8.92 5.95
CA ALA A 54 5.91 -7.98 6.59
C ALA A 54 5.37 -6.53 6.66
N PHE A 55 4.34 -6.20 5.88
CA PHE A 55 3.80 -4.84 5.76
C PHE A 55 2.28 -4.81 5.99
N GLN A 56 1.73 -3.62 6.19
CA GLN A 56 0.28 -3.45 6.27
C GLN A 56 -0.38 -3.70 4.91
N ASN A 57 -1.53 -4.36 4.95
CA ASN A 57 -2.32 -4.62 3.76
C ASN A 57 -2.98 -3.32 3.23
N ILE A 58 -2.72 -2.96 1.97
CA ILE A 58 -3.30 -1.79 1.28
C ILE A 58 -4.84 -1.78 1.25
N LEU A 59 -5.49 -2.94 1.32
CA LEU A 59 -6.95 -3.07 1.40
C LEU A 59 -7.54 -2.36 2.64
N LYS A 60 -6.74 -2.17 3.70
CA LYS A 60 -7.15 -1.36 4.86
C LYS A 60 -7.32 0.13 4.47
N LEU A 61 -6.50 0.64 3.56
CA LEU A 61 -6.63 2.01 3.05
C LEU A 61 -7.81 2.17 2.10
N ILE A 62 -8.15 1.13 1.32
CA ILE A 62 -9.31 1.16 0.41
C ILE A 62 -10.63 1.34 1.17
N LYS A 63 -10.77 0.81 2.39
CA LYS A 63 -11.95 1.06 3.24
C LYS A 63 -12.21 2.54 3.48
N ASN A 64 -11.14 3.34 3.61
CA ASN A 64 -11.21 4.77 3.85
C ASN A 64 -11.11 5.61 2.56
N ASN A 65 -10.77 4.96 1.44
CA ASN A 65 -10.53 5.56 0.13
C ASN A 65 -11.12 4.65 -0.98
N PRO A 66 -12.46 4.60 -1.13
CA PRO A 66 -13.13 3.58 -1.94
C PRO A 66 -12.77 3.59 -3.43
N ASN A 67 -12.32 4.74 -3.95
CA ASN A 67 -11.91 4.90 -5.33
C ASN A 67 -10.40 4.70 -5.55
N LEU A 68 -9.66 4.25 -4.54
CA LEU A 68 -8.22 4.07 -4.65
C LEU A 68 -7.90 2.90 -5.59
N TYR A 69 -8.55 1.75 -5.47
CA TYR A 69 -8.30 0.60 -6.35
C TYR A 69 -9.59 0.10 -6.99
N THR A 70 -9.51 -0.25 -8.26
CA THR A 70 -10.52 -1.05 -8.96
C THR A 70 -10.53 -2.49 -8.43
N ASN A 71 -11.64 -3.21 -8.63
CA ASN A 71 -11.76 -4.61 -8.23
C ASN A 71 -10.67 -5.50 -8.88
N LEU A 72 -10.27 -5.19 -10.12
CA LEU A 72 -9.21 -5.91 -10.82
C LEU A 72 -7.85 -5.71 -10.14
N GLU A 73 -7.51 -4.46 -9.77
CA GLU A 73 -6.26 -4.19 -9.07
C GLU A 73 -6.23 -4.85 -7.69
N GLN A 74 -7.34 -4.83 -6.96
CA GLN A 74 -7.46 -5.53 -5.67
C GLN A 74 -7.26 -7.04 -5.83
N SER A 75 -7.88 -7.64 -6.84
CA SER A 75 -7.71 -9.07 -7.11
C SER A 75 -6.26 -9.41 -7.49
N ASN A 76 -5.60 -8.58 -8.30
CA ASN A 76 -4.20 -8.80 -8.67
C ASN A 76 -3.25 -8.67 -7.47
N TYR A 77 -3.50 -7.70 -6.58
CA TYR A 77 -2.73 -7.53 -5.35
C TYR A 77 -2.76 -8.78 -4.45
N VAL A 78 -3.94 -9.40 -4.29
CA VAL A 78 -4.13 -10.61 -3.47
C VAL A 78 -3.69 -11.90 -4.19
N LYS A 79 -3.69 -11.93 -5.53
CA LYS A 79 -3.21 -13.11 -6.27
C LYS A 79 -1.70 -13.32 -6.16
N ASN A 80 -0.97 -12.23 -5.95
CA ASN A 80 0.49 -12.22 -5.85
C ASN A 80 0.97 -12.27 -4.39
N SER A 81 0.10 -12.63 -3.44
CA SER A 81 0.42 -12.67 -2.02
C SER A 81 1.53 -13.68 -1.71
N HIS A 82 2.41 -13.31 -0.78
CA HIS A 82 3.37 -14.27 -0.23
C HIS A 82 2.69 -15.27 0.70
N PRO A 83 3.22 -16.50 0.83
CA PRO A 83 2.77 -17.45 1.84
C PRO A 83 2.82 -16.82 3.24
N SER A 84 1.77 -17.04 4.03
CA SER A 84 1.69 -16.62 5.44
C SER A 84 2.36 -17.59 6.38
#